data_AF-L8HXT9-F1
#
_entry.id   AF-L8HXT9-F1
#
_cell.length_a   1.000
_cell.length_b   1.000
_cell.length_c   1.000
_cell.angle_alpha   90.00
_cell.angle_beta   90.00
_cell.angle_gamma   90.00
#
_symmetry.space_group_name_H-M   'P 1'
#
loop_
_entity.id
_entity.type
_entity.pdbx_description
1 polymer ?
#
loop_
_entity_poly.entity_id
_entity_poly.type
_entity_poly.pdbx_seq_one_letter_code
_entity_poly.pdbx_strand_id
1 'polypeptide(L)'
;NRWLNPLFKIGYERKLKQDDLYSVLPEYRSQSLGEQLQGYWDQEVKRAEKDARETSLTKAIIKCYWKSYVVWGIFTFREEGTRVVQPIFLGKMISYVENSNSVTLHEAYSYVAGLSACVLVWAVLHHLYFYYMQRVGMRLRVAVCHMIYCK
;
A
#
# COMPACT_ATOMS: atom_id res chain seq x y z
N ASN A 1 19.40 -1.41 0.89
CA ASN A 1 18.57 -1.31 2.12
C ASN A 1 19.39 -1.57 3.40
N ARG A 2 20.34 -0.69 3.78
CA ARG A 2 21.17 -0.84 5.01
C ARG A 2 20.93 0.24 6.08
N TRP A 3 19.96 1.13 5.87
CA TRP A 3 19.78 2.34 6.68
C TRP A 3 19.08 2.09 8.03
N LEU A 4 18.29 1.03 8.17
CA LEU A 4 17.61 0.67 9.43
C LEU A 4 18.51 -0.11 10.40
N ASN A 5 19.50 -0.83 9.90
CA ASN A 5 20.34 -1.73 10.72
C ASN A 5 21.02 -1.02 11.91
N PRO A 6 21.56 0.22 11.77
CA PRO A 6 22.12 0.96 12.89
C PRO A 6 21.10 1.24 14.00
N LEU A 7 19.87 1.59 13.63
CA LEU A 7 18.79 1.87 14.59
C LEU A 7 18.40 0.62 15.37
N PHE A 8 18.31 -0.53 14.69
CA PHE A 8 18.04 -1.81 15.34
C PHE A 8 19.16 -2.23 16.29
N LYS A 9 20.42 -1.97 15.95
CA LYS A 9 21.55 -2.23 16.85
C LYS A 9 21.45 -1.40 18.13
N ILE A 10 21.16 -0.10 18.01
CA ILE A 10 20.97 0.79 19.17
C ILE A 10 19.80 0.31 20.02
N GLY A 11 18.68 -0.07 19.40
CA GLY A 11 17.49 -0.59 20.09
C GLY A 11 17.72 -1.95 20.77
N TYR A 12 18.68 -2.75 20.29
CA TYR A 12 19.10 -4.00 20.94
C TYR A 12 19.96 -3.72 22.18
N GLU A 13 20.87 -2.75 22.11
CA GLU A 13 21.78 -2.40 23.21
C GLU A 13 21.09 -1.58 24.32
N ARG A 14 20.13 -0.72 23.96
CA ARG A 14 19.40 0.12 24.93
C ARG A 14 18.03 0.55 24.42
N LYS A 15 17.17 1.03 25.33
CA LYS A 15 15.91 1.69 24.95
C LYS A 15 16.18 2.93 24.08
N LEU A 16 15.45 3.04 22.98
CA LEU A 16 15.53 4.16 22.04
C LEU A 16 15.01 5.45 22.68
N LYS A 17 15.72 6.56 22.45
CA LYS A 17 15.31 7.92 22.82
C LYS A 17 14.86 8.67 21.57
N GLN A 18 14.19 9.81 21.76
CA GLN A 18 13.67 10.62 20.66
C GLN A 18 14.78 11.11 19.71
N ASP A 19 15.95 11.46 20.24
CA ASP A 19 17.09 11.94 19.45
C ASP A 19 17.74 10.84 18.59
N ASP A 20 17.48 9.56 18.90
CA ASP A 20 17.98 8.42 18.11
C ASP A 20 17.14 8.19 16.84
N LEU A 21 15.96 8.81 16.76
CA LEU A 21 15.04 8.64 15.64
C LEU A 21 15.38 9.60 14.50
N TYR A 22 15.38 9.07 13.28
CA TYR A 22 15.56 9.89 12.09
C TYR A 22 14.44 10.93 11.94
N SER A 23 14.80 12.13 11.51
CA SER A 23 13.84 13.15 11.11
C SER A 23 12.99 12.66 9.94
N VAL A 24 11.70 13.01 9.94
CA VAL A 24 10.80 12.71 8.81
C VAL A 24 11.32 13.35 7.53
N LEU A 25 11.17 12.63 6.41
CA LEU A 25 11.47 13.18 5.10
C LEU A 25 10.63 14.46 4.87
N PRO A 26 11.15 15.47 4.15
CA PRO A 26 10.42 16.71 3.86
C PRO A 26 9.01 16.47 3.30
N GLU A 27 8.87 15.46 2.44
CA GLU A 27 7.61 15.02 1.80
C GLU A 27 6.57 14.47 2.79
N TYR A 28 7.00 14.10 4.00
CA TYR A 28 6.16 13.55 5.06
C TYR A 28 5.95 14.56 6.21
N ARG A 29 6.44 15.79 6.07
CA ARG A 29 6.20 16.84 7.07
C ARG A 29 4.72 17.22 7.08
N SER A 30 4.18 17.40 8.28
CA SER A 30 2.79 17.79 8.50
C SER A 30 2.42 19.09 7.80
N GLN A 31 3.32 20.07 7.79
CA GLN A 31 3.14 21.34 7.10
C GLN A 31 2.89 21.15 5.60
N SER A 32 3.79 20.48 4.88
CA SER A 32 3.65 20.30 3.43
C SER A 32 2.40 19.51 3.05
N LEU A 33 2.10 18.43 3.78
CA LEU A 33 0.92 17.61 3.56
C LEU A 33 -0.38 18.35 3.89
N GLY A 34 -0.35 19.15 4.96
CA GLY A 34 -1.48 19.96 5.41
C GLY A 34 -1.79 21.11 4.47
N GLU A 35 -0.78 21.89 4.06
CA GLU A 35 -0.90 22.97 3.08
C GLU A 35 -1.48 22.46 1.75
N GLN A 36 -1.04 21.28 1.29
CA GLN A 36 -1.60 20.65 0.09
C GLN A 36 -3.09 20.35 0.24
N LEU A 37 -3.51 19.73 1.36
CA LEU A 37 -4.92 19.43 1.61
C LEU A 37 -5.76 20.70 1.79
N GLN A 38 -5.21 21.71 2.46
CA GLN A 38 -5.85 23.00 2.68
C GLN A 38 -6.10 23.74 1.36
N GLY A 39 -5.15 23.71 0.43
CA GLY A 39 -5.36 24.28 -0.91
C GLY A 39 -6.51 23.60 -1.68
N TYR A 40 -6.70 22.29 -1.53
CA TYR A 40 -7.86 21.59 -2.11
C TYR A 40 -9.17 21.91 -1.37
N TRP A 41 -9.10 22.11 -0.06
CA TRP A 41 -10.24 22.54 0.75
C TRP A 41 -10.71 23.94 0.36
N ASP A 42 -9.81 24.90 0.21
CA ASP A 42 -10.15 26.28 -0.20
C ASP A 42 -10.80 26.32 -1.59
N GLN A 43 -10.38 25.45 -2.50
CA GLN A 43 -11.02 25.29 -3.80
C GLN A 43 -12.43 24.71 -3.69
N GLU A 44 -12.67 23.77 -2.77
CA GLU A 44 -13.99 23.21 -2.52
C GLU A 44 -14.92 24.25 -1.89
N VAL A 45 -14.42 25.07 -0.95
CA VAL A 45 -15.17 26.17 -0.33
C VAL A 45 -15.62 27.18 -1.39
N LYS A 46 -14.71 27.65 -2.26
CA LYS A 46 -15.05 28.59 -3.35
C LYS A 46 -16.09 28.02 -4.33
N ARG A 47 -16.05 26.71 -4.60
CA ARG A 47 -17.04 26.04 -5.46
C ARG A 47 -18.39 25.92 -4.77
N ALA A 48 -18.38 25.54 -3.50
CA ALA A 48 -19.58 25.42 -2.68
C ALA A 48 -20.32 26.76 -2.58
N GLU A 49 -19.60 27.88 -2.41
CA GLU A 49 -20.17 29.23 -2.43
C GLU A 49 -20.79 29.58 -3.79
N LYS A 50 -20.10 29.28 -4.90
CA LYS A 50 -20.60 29.56 -6.25
C LYS A 50 -21.84 28.73 -6.61
N ASP A 51 -21.85 27.47 -6.20
CA ASP A 51 -22.90 26.51 -6.56
C ASP A 51 -24.02 26.42 -5.49
N ALA A 52 -24.02 27.33 -4.49
CA ALA A 52 -24.94 27.34 -3.36
C ALA A 52 -25.10 25.96 -2.68
N ARG A 53 -23.98 25.26 -2.50
CA ARG A 53 -23.93 23.88 -2.00
C ARG A 53 -23.19 23.81 -0.67
N GLU A 54 -23.49 22.79 0.13
CA GLU A 54 -22.71 22.48 1.33
C GLU A 54 -21.26 22.03 0.99
N THR A 55 -20.31 22.55 1.78
CA THR A 55 -18.90 22.16 1.74
C THR A 55 -18.72 20.74 2.25
N SER A 56 -17.94 19.92 1.54
CA SER A 56 -17.71 18.51 1.93
C SER A 56 -16.22 18.18 1.98
N LEU A 57 -15.73 17.90 3.18
CA LEU A 57 -14.31 17.59 3.40
C LEU A 57 -13.89 16.29 2.71
N THR A 58 -14.79 15.31 2.67
CA THR A 58 -14.53 14.03 2.00
C THR A 58 -14.27 14.22 0.52
N LYS A 59 -14.94 15.16 -0.16
CA LYS A 59 -14.63 15.47 -1.56
C LYS A 59 -13.27 16.11 -1.75
N ALA A 60 -12.89 17.05 -0.88
CA ALA A 60 -11.55 17.66 -0.93
C ALA A 60 -10.46 16.60 -0.74
N ILE A 61 -10.65 15.67 0.21
CA ILE A 61 -9.75 14.53 0.44
C ILE A 61 -9.69 13.63 -0.79
N ILE A 62 -10.84 13.21 -1.33
CA ILE A 62 -10.90 12.37 -2.53
C ILE A 62 -10.17 13.08 -3.68
N LYS A 63 -10.41 14.36 -3.93
CA LYS A 63 -9.79 15.11 -5.01
C LYS A 63 -8.27 15.31 -4.84
N CYS A 64 -7.78 15.33 -3.60
CA CYS A 64 -6.34 15.37 -3.31
C CYS A 64 -5.67 14.02 -3.60
N TYR A 65 -6.28 12.91 -3.17
CA TYR A 65 -5.63 11.59 -3.20
C TYR A 65 -6.10 10.62 -4.29
N TRP A 66 -7.16 10.93 -5.06
CA TRP A 66 -7.80 9.99 -6.01
C TRP A 66 -6.82 9.41 -7.04
N LYS A 67 -5.89 10.21 -7.58
CA LYS A 67 -4.94 9.73 -8.60
C LYS A 67 -4.09 8.58 -8.05
N SER A 68 -3.64 8.72 -6.80
CA SER A 68 -2.93 7.64 -6.12
C SER A 68 -3.86 6.45 -5.96
N TYR A 69 -5.03 6.63 -5.34
CA TYR A 69 -5.97 5.54 -5.08
C TYR A 69 -6.44 4.78 -6.33
N VAL A 70 -6.65 5.45 -7.47
CA VAL A 70 -7.10 4.83 -8.72
C VAL A 70 -6.01 3.93 -9.30
N VAL A 71 -4.77 4.42 -9.39
CA VAL A 71 -3.64 3.61 -9.87
C VAL A 71 -3.52 2.35 -9.01
N TRP A 72 -3.62 2.49 -7.69
CA TRP A 72 -3.54 1.36 -6.77
C TRP A 72 -4.74 0.44 -6.83
N GLY A 73 -5.96 0.96 -6.97
CA GLY A 73 -7.17 0.16 -7.11
C GLY A 73 -7.10 -0.78 -8.31
N ILE A 74 -6.50 -0.35 -9.41
CA ILE A 74 -6.25 -1.21 -10.58
C ILE A 74 -5.26 -2.34 -10.23
N PHE A 75 -4.19 -2.05 -9.50
CA PHE A 75 -3.24 -3.08 -9.05
C PHE A 75 -3.89 -4.08 -8.10
N THR A 76 -4.65 -3.62 -7.10
CA THR A 76 -5.36 -4.49 -6.15
C THR A 76 -6.37 -5.38 -6.85
N PHE A 77 -7.14 -4.82 -7.79
CA PHE A 77 -8.13 -5.59 -8.55
C PHE A 77 -7.48 -6.74 -9.34
N ARG A 78 -6.31 -6.49 -9.94
CA ARG A 78 -5.54 -7.53 -10.62
C ARG A 78 -5.03 -8.60 -9.67
N GLU A 79 -4.53 -8.22 -8.50
CA GLU A 79 -4.04 -9.15 -7.48
C GLU A 79 -5.16 -10.07 -6.97
N GLU A 80 -6.30 -9.49 -6.58
CA GLU A 80 -7.45 -10.25 -6.08
C GLU A 80 -8.02 -11.16 -7.17
N GLY A 81 -8.04 -10.71 -8.44
CA GLY A 81 -8.41 -11.55 -9.57
C GLY A 81 -7.53 -12.80 -9.69
N THR A 82 -6.21 -12.66 -9.53
CA THR A 82 -5.31 -13.83 -9.54
C THR A 82 -5.52 -14.77 -8.35
N ARG A 83 -5.91 -14.25 -7.18
CA ARG A 83 -6.17 -15.07 -5.99
C ARG A 83 -7.42 -15.95 -6.15
N VAL A 84 -8.45 -15.46 -6.84
CA VAL A 84 -9.65 -16.25 -7.17
C VAL A 84 -9.35 -17.35 -8.20
N VAL A 85 -8.41 -17.09 -9.12
CA VAL A 85 -8.06 -18.02 -10.20
C VAL A 85 -7.17 -19.17 -9.70
N GLN A 86 -6.30 -18.93 -8.72
CA GLN A 86 -5.41 -19.94 -8.12
C GLN A 86 -6.08 -21.28 -7.73
N PRO A 87 -7.17 -21.33 -6.95
CA PRO A 87 -7.80 -22.59 -6.55
C PRO A 87 -8.36 -23.40 -7.73
N ILE A 88 -8.80 -22.73 -8.80
CA ILE A 88 -9.30 -23.39 -10.02
C ILE A 88 -8.15 -24.11 -10.74
N PHE A 89 -7.00 -23.44 -10.86
CA PHE A 89 -5.81 -24.04 -11.46
C PHE A 89 -5.25 -25.18 -10.60
N LEU A 90 -5.22 -25.00 -9.28
CA LEU A 90 -4.80 -26.05 -8.34
C LEU A 90 -5.69 -27.30 -8.47
N GLY A 91 -7.01 -27.14 -8.52
CA GLY A 91 -7.95 -28.24 -8.70
C GLY A 91 -7.75 -29.00 -10.01
N LYS A 92 -7.49 -28.30 -11.12
CA LYS A 92 -7.16 -28.93 -12.41
C LYS A 92 -5.83 -29.69 -12.37
N MET A 93 -4.83 -29.14 -11.68
CA MET A 93 -3.52 -29.80 -11.54
C MET A 93 -3.62 -31.09 -10.73
N ILE A 94 -4.38 -31.09 -9.62
CA ILE A 94 -4.62 -32.29 -8.80
C ILE A 94 -5.29 -33.38 -9.65
N SER A 95 -6.33 -33.03 -10.40
CA SER A 95 -7.03 -33.96 -11.30
C SER A 95 -6.13 -34.52 -12.41
N TYR A 96 -5.19 -33.72 -12.93
CA TYR A 96 -4.22 -34.17 -13.93
C TYR A 96 -3.20 -35.16 -13.33
N VAL A 97 -2.73 -34.90 -12.10
CA VAL A 97 -1.80 -35.79 -11.40
C VAL A 97 -2.46 -37.12 -11.03
N GLU A 98 -3.71 -37.11 -10.57
CA GLU A 98 -4.45 -38.35 -10.26
C GLU A 98 -4.68 -39.26 -11.47
N ASN A 99 -4.86 -38.68 -12.67
CA ASN A 99 -5.11 -39.44 -13.91
C ASN A 99 -3.83 -39.81 -14.69
N SER A 100 -2.66 -39.33 -14.26
CA SER A 100 -1.37 -39.55 -14.93
C SER A 100 -0.57 -40.64 -14.21
N ASN A 101 -0.51 -41.84 -14.80
CA ASN A 101 0.15 -43.02 -14.21
C ASN A 101 1.70 -42.96 -14.14
N SER A 102 2.34 -41.90 -14.66
CA SER A 102 3.80 -41.74 -14.63
C SER A 102 4.21 -40.27 -14.73
N VAL A 103 4.05 -39.51 -13.66
CA VAL A 103 4.64 -38.17 -13.58
C VAL A 103 6.13 -38.33 -13.33
N THR A 104 6.98 -37.84 -14.23
CA THR A 104 8.44 -37.97 -14.10
C THR A 104 8.90 -37.11 -12.90
N LEU A 105 9.75 -37.64 -12.01
CA LEU A 105 10.23 -36.92 -10.82
C LEU A 105 10.76 -35.51 -11.16
N HIS A 106 11.46 -35.36 -12.29
CA HIS A 106 11.96 -34.08 -12.77
C HIS A 106 10.85 -33.06 -13.07
N GLU A 107 9.73 -33.51 -13.65
CA GLU A 107 8.58 -32.65 -13.92
C GLU A 107 7.91 -32.21 -12.62
N ALA A 108 7.74 -33.14 -11.66
CA ALA A 108 7.19 -32.82 -10.34
C ALA A 108 8.02 -31.76 -9.60
N TYR A 109 9.35 -31.90 -9.58
CA TYR A 109 10.24 -30.88 -9.00
C TYR A 109 10.14 -29.54 -9.72
N SER A 110 10.02 -29.54 -11.07
CA SER A 110 9.88 -28.30 -11.84
C SER A 110 8.58 -27.56 -11.51
N TYR A 111 7.46 -28.28 -11.33
CA TYR A 111 6.19 -27.70 -10.92
C TYR A 111 6.24 -27.13 -9.50
N VAL A 112 6.84 -27.85 -8.55
CA VAL A 112 6.99 -27.37 -7.16
C VAL A 112 7.88 -26.13 -7.10
N ALA A 113 9.00 -26.12 -7.82
CA ALA A 113 9.89 -24.96 -7.89
C ALA A 113 9.19 -23.76 -8.53
N GLY A 114 8.44 -23.97 -9.62
CA GLY A 114 7.63 -22.93 -10.26
C GLY A 114 6.56 -22.36 -9.34
N LEU A 115 5.82 -23.23 -8.63
CA LEU A 115 4.80 -22.81 -7.67
C LEU A 115 5.41 -22.02 -6.51
N SER A 116 6.53 -22.48 -5.95
CA SER A 116 7.24 -21.79 -4.88
C SER A 116 7.73 -20.40 -5.32
N ALA A 117 8.33 -20.29 -6.51
CA ALA A 117 8.76 -19.02 -7.07
C ALA A 117 7.57 -18.05 -7.27
N CYS A 118 6.45 -18.55 -7.80
CA CYS A 118 5.24 -17.75 -7.97
C CYS A 118 4.69 -17.21 -6.64
N VAL A 119 4.64 -18.04 -5.59
CA VAL A 119 4.19 -17.62 -4.26
C VAL A 119 5.13 -16.58 -3.66
N LEU A 120 6.44 -16.75 -3.81
CA LEU A 120 7.43 -15.78 -3.33
C LEU A 120 7.29 -14.42 -4.03
N VAL A 121 7.16 -14.42 -5.36
CA VAL A 121 6.94 -13.18 -6.14
C VAL A 121 5.64 -12.51 -5.69
N TRP A 122 4.56 -13.25 -5.54
CA TRP A 122 3.30 -12.71 -5.04
C TRP A 122 3.47 -12.11 -3.64
N ALA A 123 4.11 -12.81 -2.71
CA ALA A 123 4.32 -12.33 -1.34
C ALA A 123 5.13 -11.02 -1.31
N VAL A 124 6.19 -10.93 -2.11
CA VAL A 124 7.00 -9.69 -2.22
C VAL A 124 6.17 -8.55 -2.78
N LEU A 125 5.41 -8.78 -3.86
CA LEU A 125 4.53 -7.76 -4.44
C LEU A 125 3.46 -7.29 -3.45
N HIS A 126 2.83 -8.23 -2.73
CA HIS A 126 1.82 -7.95 -1.72
C HIS A 126 2.39 -7.09 -0.58
N HIS A 127 3.58 -7.42 -0.06
CA HIS A 127 4.24 -6.63 0.97
C HIS A 127 4.58 -5.22 0.50
N LEU A 128 5.09 -5.06 -0.72
CA LEU A 128 5.37 -3.74 -1.31
C LEU A 128 4.09 -2.91 -1.44
N TYR A 129 3.00 -3.54 -1.89
CA TYR A 129 1.69 -2.92 -1.97
C TYR A 129 1.18 -2.45 -0.61
N PHE A 130 1.16 -3.35 0.38
CA PHE A 130 0.66 -3.05 1.73
C PHE A 130 1.45 -1.90 2.37
N TYR A 131 2.78 -1.92 2.22
CA TYR A 131 3.65 -0.86 2.69
C TYR A 131 3.32 0.50 2.06
N TYR A 132 3.04 0.53 0.74
CA TYR A 132 2.67 1.77 0.07
C TYR A 132 1.29 2.28 0.52
N MET A 133 0.30 1.40 0.66
CA MET A 133 -1.03 1.76 1.19
C MET A 133 -0.95 2.38 2.58
N GLN A 134 -0.17 1.78 3.48
CA GLN A 134 0.06 2.34 4.82
C GLN A 134 0.71 3.73 4.77
N ARG A 135 1.67 3.95 3.85
CA ARG A 135 2.30 5.27 3.67
C ARG A 135 1.30 6.34 3.22
N VAL A 136 0.41 6.02 2.27
CA VAL A 136 -0.62 6.98 1.82
C VAL A 136 -1.61 7.29 2.94
N GLY A 137 -2.09 6.26 3.65
CA GLY A 137 -2.98 6.44 4.80
C GLY A 137 -2.36 7.29 5.91
N MET A 138 -1.07 7.09 6.19
CA MET A 138 -0.32 7.90 7.14
C MET A 138 -0.25 9.37 6.71
N ARG A 139 0.06 9.64 5.44
CA ARG A 139 0.09 11.01 4.89
C ARG A 139 -1.27 11.69 5.01
N LEU A 140 -2.35 10.98 4.68
CA LEU A 140 -3.71 11.50 4.80
C LEU A 140 -4.05 11.84 6.26
N ARG A 141 -3.76 10.95 7.20
CA ARG A 141 -4.01 11.19 8.64
C ARG A 141 -3.27 12.42 9.13
N VAL A 142 -1.98 12.54 8.79
CA VAL A 142 -1.16 13.69 9.18
C VAL A 142 -1.69 15.00 8.58
N ALA A 143 -2.08 14.99 7.29
CA ALA A 143 -2.65 16.16 6.63
C ALA A 143 -3.95 16.63 7.29
N VAL A 144 -4.86 15.70 7.59
CA VAL A 144 -6.15 16.01 8.23
C VAL A 144 -5.92 16.56 9.64
N CYS A 145 -5.04 15.94 10.44
CA CYS A 145 -4.71 16.44 11.77
C CYS A 145 -4.11 17.86 11.73
N HIS A 146 -3.21 18.13 10.79
CA HIS A 146 -2.64 19.46 10.61
C HIS A 146 -3.72 20.49 10.27
N MET A 147 -4.59 20.18 9.32
CA MET A 147 -5.68 21.07 8.90
C MET A 147 -6.69 21.34 10.02
N ILE A 148 -6.98 20.36 10.89
CA ILE A 148 -7.83 20.57 12.07
C ILE A 148 -7.14 21.48 13.09
N TYR A 149 -5.83 21.32 13.28
CA TYR A 149 -5.07 22.11 14.25
C TYR A 149 -4.85 23.57 13.80
N CYS A 150 -4.70 23.80 12.50
CA CYS A 150 -4.50 25.13 11.92
C CYS A 150 -5.82 25.87 11.60
N LYS A 151 -6.96 25.33 12.03
CA LYS A 151 -8.29 25.92 11.88
C LYS A 151 -8.77 26.48 13.21
#